data_AF-Q2BDQ7-F1
#
_entry.id   AF-Q2BDQ7-F1
#
_cell.length_a   1.000
_cell.length_b   1.000
_cell.length_c   1.000
_cell.angle_alpha   90.00
_cell.angle_beta   90.00
_cell.angle_gamma   90.00
#
_symmetry.space_group_name_H-M   'P 1'
#
loop_
_entity.id
_entity.type
_entity.pdbx_description
1 polymer ?
#
loop_
_entity_poly.entity_id
_entity_poly.type
_entity_poly.pdbx_seq_one_letter_code
_entity_poly.pdbx_strand_id
1 'polypeptide(L)'
;MKNQKKEIAGAWTQAAGTIIAAIGTSEWLVLDDSAAEALIIIGNELQAAGSALEADGQDRPSLEKIGNELQAAGQFIRNCRTSLRSRRRKRVKAGHYRKSDSGTRISYCAWGRTE
;
A
#
# COMPACT_ATOMS: atom_id res chain seq x y z
N MET A 1 23.90 -21.72 -8.60
CA MET A 1 24.06 -21.08 -7.27
C MET A 1 23.52 -19.64 -7.18
N LYS A 2 23.32 -18.88 -8.28
CA LYS A 2 22.83 -17.49 -8.21
C LYS A 2 21.33 -17.39 -7.87
N ASN A 3 20.58 -18.38 -8.32
CA ASN A 3 19.11 -18.44 -8.25
C ASN A 3 18.59 -18.68 -6.82
N GLN A 4 19.19 -19.64 -6.11
CA GLN A 4 18.94 -19.87 -4.68
C GLN A 4 19.17 -18.64 -3.79
N LYS A 5 20.15 -17.79 -4.14
CA LYS A 5 20.42 -16.55 -3.38
C LYS A 5 19.33 -15.50 -3.59
N LYS A 6 18.76 -15.42 -4.81
CA LYS A 6 17.65 -14.52 -5.12
C LYS A 6 16.36 -14.98 -4.44
N GLU A 7 16.12 -16.28 -4.39
CA GLU A 7 14.97 -16.89 -3.72
C GLU A 7 15.01 -16.60 -2.21
N ILE A 8 16.15 -16.85 -1.56
CA ILE A 8 16.32 -16.51 -0.13
C ILE A 8 16.22 -14.99 0.11
N ALA A 9 16.81 -14.17 -0.76
CA ALA A 9 16.70 -12.72 -0.64
C ALA A 9 15.25 -12.22 -0.82
N GLY A 10 14.50 -12.82 -1.73
CA GLY A 10 13.09 -12.54 -1.95
C GLY A 10 12.25 -12.89 -0.74
N ALA A 11 12.45 -14.07 -0.13
CA ALA A 11 11.76 -14.50 1.08
C ALA A 11 12.00 -13.56 2.27
N TRP A 12 13.25 -13.12 2.47
CA TRP A 12 13.57 -12.15 3.51
C TRP A 12 12.97 -10.77 3.24
N THR A 13 12.95 -10.35 1.97
CA THR A 13 12.33 -9.07 1.57
C THR A 13 10.82 -9.11 1.80
N GLN A 14 10.18 -10.24 1.50
CA GLN A 14 8.76 -10.45 1.75
C GLN A 14 8.44 -10.45 3.24
N ALA A 15 9.21 -11.18 4.05
CA ALA A 15 9.05 -11.21 5.50
C ALA A 15 9.20 -9.82 6.14
N ALA A 16 10.20 -9.04 5.72
CA ALA A 16 10.38 -7.67 6.18
C ALA A 16 9.18 -6.78 5.81
N GLY A 17 8.67 -6.91 4.58
CA GLY A 17 7.48 -6.19 4.14
C GLY A 17 6.23 -6.51 4.96
N THR A 18 6.05 -7.78 5.36
CA THR A 18 4.93 -8.19 6.22
C THR A 18 5.01 -7.55 7.61
N ILE A 19 6.21 -7.51 8.21
CA ILE A 19 6.42 -6.88 9.52
C ILE A 19 6.11 -5.38 9.45
N ILE A 20 6.62 -4.68 8.43
CA ILE A 20 6.40 -3.25 8.27
C ILE A 20 4.91 -2.94 8.05
N ALA A 21 4.22 -3.73 7.23
CA ALA A 21 2.78 -3.58 7.03
C ALA A 21 1.99 -3.82 8.33
N ALA A 22 2.38 -4.84 9.11
CA ALA A 22 1.75 -5.17 10.38
C ALA A 22 1.90 -4.03 11.41
N ILE A 23 3.06 -3.37 11.44
CA ILE A 23 3.28 -2.18 12.29
C ILE A 23 2.34 -1.05 11.85
N GLY A 24 2.21 -0.80 10.55
CA GLY A 24 1.30 0.22 10.03
C GLY A 24 -0.18 -0.06 10.30
N THR A 25 -0.59 -1.33 10.45
CA THR A 25 -1.95 -1.72 10.84
C THR A 25 -2.16 -1.81 12.35
N SER A 26 -1.11 -1.66 13.17
CA SER A 26 -1.20 -1.83 14.61
C SER A 26 -1.84 -0.62 15.28
N GLU A 27 -3.11 -0.73 15.68
CA GLU A 27 -3.86 0.32 16.37
C GLU A 27 -3.29 0.72 17.74
N TRP A 28 -2.45 -0.14 18.34
CA TRP A 28 -1.77 0.15 19.61
C TRP A 28 -0.65 1.17 19.47
N LEU A 29 -0.06 1.32 18.27
CA LEU A 29 0.88 2.39 18.00
C LEU A 29 0.08 3.66 17.66
N VAL A 30 0.23 4.70 18.47
CA VAL A 30 -0.29 6.05 18.17
C VAL A 30 0.56 6.65 17.03
N LEU A 31 0.33 6.15 15.82
CA LEU A 31 0.89 6.68 14.58
C LEU A 31 -0.10 7.67 13.98
N ASP A 32 0.43 8.73 13.37
CA ASP A 32 -0.39 9.59 12.52
C ASP A 32 -0.97 8.75 11.36
N ASP A 33 -2.24 8.95 11.02
CA ASP A 33 -2.93 8.20 9.96
C ASP A 33 -2.12 8.16 8.65
N SER A 34 -1.40 9.25 8.34
CA SER A 34 -0.56 9.30 7.14
C SER A 34 0.72 8.46 7.25
N ALA A 35 1.30 8.36 8.44
CA ALA A 35 2.47 7.52 8.71
C ALA A 35 2.09 6.04 8.73
N ALA A 36 0.95 5.69 9.33
CA ALA A 36 0.37 4.35 9.31
C ALA A 36 0.09 3.89 7.87
N GLU A 37 -0.58 4.74 7.06
CA GLU A 37 -0.85 4.45 5.65
C GLU A 37 0.45 4.28 4.85
N ALA A 38 1.47 5.11 5.11
CA ALA A 38 2.77 4.99 4.44
C ALA A 38 3.48 3.67 4.78
N LEU A 39 3.49 3.25 6.05
CA LEU A 39 4.07 1.97 6.48
C LEU A 39 3.36 0.78 5.83
N ILE A 40 2.03 0.82 5.74
CA ILE A 40 1.25 -0.21 5.05
C ILE A 40 1.63 -0.28 3.57
N ILE A 41 1.75 0.86 2.89
CA ILE A 41 2.11 0.89 1.46
C ILE A 41 3.53 0.34 1.26
N ILE A 42 4.51 0.82 2.04
CA ILE A 42 5.91 0.38 1.94
C ILE A 42 6.03 -1.13 2.23
N GLY A 43 5.35 -1.62 3.25
CA GLY A 43 5.35 -3.05 3.60
C GLY A 43 4.73 -3.93 2.50
N ASN A 44 3.66 -3.46 1.86
CA ASN A 44 3.05 -4.16 0.72
C ASN A 44 3.95 -4.13 -0.53
N GLU A 45 4.68 -3.04 -0.78
CA GLU A 45 5.63 -2.96 -1.90
C GLU A 45 6.83 -3.88 -1.70
N LEU A 46 7.36 -3.97 -0.48
CA LEU A 46 8.43 -4.90 -0.14
C LEU A 46 7.98 -6.36 -0.29
N GLN A 47 6.74 -6.69 0.10
CA GLN A 47 6.18 -8.03 -0.19
C GLN A 47 6.13 -8.33 -1.69
N ALA A 48 5.62 -7.39 -2.50
CA ALA A 48 5.56 -7.53 -3.96
C ALA A 48 6.95 -7.71 -4.58
N ALA A 49 7.93 -6.92 -4.14
CA ALA A 49 9.31 -7.00 -4.59
C ALA A 49 9.97 -8.34 -4.19
N GLY A 50 9.69 -8.82 -2.99
CA GLY A 50 10.14 -10.13 -2.50
C GLY A 50 9.61 -11.28 -3.35
N SER A 51 8.30 -11.31 -3.62
CA SER A 51 7.69 -12.32 -4.49
C SER A 51 8.25 -12.26 -5.93
N ALA A 52 8.49 -11.06 -6.47
CA ALA A 52 9.11 -10.90 -7.79
C ALA A 52 10.57 -11.40 -7.83
N LEU A 53 11.34 -11.20 -6.75
CA LEU A 53 12.70 -11.72 -6.60
C LEU A 53 12.74 -13.25 -6.48
N GLU A 54 11.79 -13.85 -5.75
CA GLU A 54 11.61 -15.30 -5.70
C GLU A 54 11.27 -15.86 -7.09
N ALA A 55 10.35 -15.22 -7.81
CA ALA A 55 9.96 -15.60 -9.17
C ALA A 55 11.14 -15.55 -10.16
N ASP A 56 11.99 -14.53 -10.08
CA ASP A 56 13.21 -14.41 -10.90
C ASP A 56 14.32 -15.39 -10.47
N GLY A 57 14.29 -15.84 -9.21
CA GLY A 57 15.13 -16.90 -8.68
C GLY A 57 14.74 -18.30 -9.18
N GLN A 58 13.56 -18.49 -9.75
CA GLN A 58 13.11 -19.81 -10.24
C GLN A 58 13.44 -20.00 -11.73
N ASP A 59 14.32 -20.97 -12.01
CA ASP A 59 14.80 -21.32 -13.37
C ASP A 59 13.75 -22.01 -14.26
N ARG A 60 12.69 -22.57 -13.67
CA ARG A 60 11.62 -23.27 -14.39
C ARG A 60 10.32 -22.47 -14.25
N PRO A 61 9.51 -22.33 -15.32
CA PRO A 61 8.15 -21.80 -15.19
C PRO A 61 7.33 -22.77 -14.34
N SER A 62 7.28 -22.51 -13.04
CA SER A 62 6.49 -23.21 -12.04
C SER A 62 5.18 -22.44 -11.80
N LEU A 63 4.17 -23.10 -11.24
CA LEU A 63 2.95 -22.39 -10.79
C LEU A 63 3.28 -21.33 -9.72
N GLU A 64 4.38 -21.50 -9.00
CA GLU A 64 4.84 -20.58 -7.96
C GLU A 64 5.37 -19.27 -8.56
N LYS A 65 6.14 -19.35 -9.65
CA LYS A 65 6.59 -18.17 -10.42
C LYS A 65 5.42 -17.34 -10.94
N ILE A 66 4.43 -18.01 -11.53
CA ILE A 66 3.20 -17.36 -12.04
C ILE A 66 2.38 -16.77 -10.89
N GLY A 67 2.27 -17.50 -9.77
CA GLY A 67 1.58 -17.04 -8.57
C GLY A 67 2.22 -15.78 -7.98
N ASN A 68 3.54 -15.75 -7.92
CA ASN A 68 4.31 -14.62 -7.41
C ASN A 68 4.22 -13.38 -8.32
N GLU A 69 4.30 -13.56 -9.64
CA GLU A 69 4.07 -12.49 -10.61
C GLU A 69 2.65 -11.92 -10.52
N LEU A 70 1.64 -12.79 -10.36
CA LEU A 70 0.25 -12.38 -10.18
C LEU A 70 0.05 -11.61 -8.86
N GLN A 71 0.73 -12.02 -7.79
CA GLN A 71 0.68 -11.35 -6.49
C GLN A 71 1.25 -9.92 -6.59
N ALA A 72 2.40 -9.78 -7.25
CA ALA A 72 3.03 -8.49 -7.51
C ALA A 72 2.14 -7.57 -8.36
N ALA A 73 1.52 -8.09 -9.41
CA ALA A 73 0.57 -7.34 -10.23
C ALA A 73 -0.67 -6.89 -9.42
N GLY A 74 -1.19 -7.77 -8.56
CA GLY A 74 -2.31 -7.47 -7.69
C GLY A 74 -2.00 -6.36 -6.67
N GLN A 75 -0.83 -6.40 -6.04
CA GLN A 75 -0.36 -5.35 -5.12
C GLN A 75 -0.16 -4.02 -5.85
N PHE A 76 0.41 -4.03 -7.06
CA PHE A 76 0.57 -2.81 -7.86
C PHE A 76 -0.78 -2.15 -8.17
N ILE A 77 -1.78 -2.92 -8.59
CA ILE A 77 -3.14 -2.41 -8.85
C ILE A 77 -3.77 -1.83 -7.57
N ARG A 78 -3.56 -2.50 -6.42
CA ARG A 78 -4.05 -2.02 -5.11
C ARG A 78 -3.41 -0.68 -4.73
N ASN A 79 -2.10 -0.54 -4.90
CA ASN A 79 -1.35 0.69 -4.59
C ASN A 79 -1.71 1.84 -5.53
N CYS A 80 -1.93 1.55 -6.81
CA CYS A 80 -2.41 2.54 -7.76
C CYS A 80 -3.80 3.06 -7.36
N ARG A 81 -4.69 2.17 -6.89
CA ARG A 81 -6.03 2.53 -6.39
C ARG A 81 -5.96 3.40 -5.13
N THR A 82 -5.10 3.07 -4.15
CA THR A 82 -4.94 3.88 -2.91
C THR A 82 -4.36 5.25 -3.23
N SER A 83 -3.36 5.32 -4.10
CA SER A 83 -2.80 6.59 -4.61
C SER A 83 -3.83 7.46 -5.36
N LEU A 84 -4.71 6.85 -6.15
CA LEU A 84 -5.81 7.59 -6.81
C LEU A 84 -6.88 8.04 -5.82
N ARG A 85 -7.18 7.24 -4.79
CA ARG A 85 -8.11 7.64 -3.71
C ARG A 85 -7.59 8.83 -2.91
N SER A 86 -6.31 8.88 -2.58
CA SER A 86 -5.71 10.02 -1.86
C SER A 86 -5.77 11.31 -2.69
N ARG A 87 -5.50 11.22 -4.01
CA ARG A 87 -5.65 12.36 -4.95
C ARG A 87 -7.10 12.81 -5.08
N ARG A 88 -8.07 11.89 -5.13
CA ARG A 88 -9.50 12.23 -5.22
C ARG A 88 -10.01 12.88 -3.92
N ARG A 89 -9.57 12.42 -2.74
CA ARG A 89 -9.89 13.04 -1.44
C ARG A 89 -9.37 14.48 -1.36
N LYS A 90 -8.13 14.75 -1.79
CA LYS A 90 -7.57 16.11 -1.84
C LYS A 90 -8.37 17.02 -2.78
N ARG A 91 -8.76 16.54 -3.96
CA ARG A 91 -9.60 17.31 -4.92
C ARG A 91 -10.99 17.61 -4.38
N VAL A 92 -11.63 16.67 -3.67
CA VAL A 92 -12.96 16.89 -3.06
C VAL A 92 -12.88 17.92 -1.92
N LYS A 93 -11.90 17.82 -1.01
CA LYS A 93 -11.70 18.81 0.07
C LYS A 93 -11.42 20.21 -0.49
N ALA A 94 -10.58 20.34 -1.52
CA ALA A 94 -10.31 21.62 -2.18
C ALA A 94 -11.55 22.23 -2.85
N GLY A 95 -12.41 21.39 -3.45
CA GLY A 95 -13.69 21.84 -4.01
C GLY A 95 -14.70 22.30 -2.96
N HIS A 96 -14.73 21.66 -1.78
CA HIS A 96 -15.54 22.12 -0.64
C HIS A 96 -15.06 23.48 -0.11
N TYR A 97 -13.74 23.65 0.06
CA TYR A 97 -13.18 24.93 0.53
C TYR A 97 -13.51 26.08 -0.44
N ARG A 98 -13.41 25.84 -1.75
CA ARG A 98 -13.73 26.82 -2.79
C ARG A 98 -15.22 27.23 -2.83
N LYS A 99 -16.14 26.35 -2.43
CA LYS A 99 -17.58 26.69 -2.30
C LYS A 99 -17.89 27.51 -1.04
N SER A 100 -17.09 27.37 0.01
CA SER A 100 -17.27 28.09 1.27
C SER A 100 -16.88 29.57 1.17
N ASP A 101 -15.85 29.90 0.38
CA ASP A 101 -15.38 31.29 0.18
C ASP A 101 -16.31 32.13 -0.72
N SER A 102 -17.16 31.51 -1.55
CA SER A 102 -18.11 32.20 -2.43
C SER A 102 -19.38 32.72 -1.72
N GLY A 103 -19.32 32.98 -0.42
CA GLY A 103 -20.34 33.78 0.29
C GLY A 103 -21.67 33.08 0.61
N THR A 104 -21.79 31.76 0.44
CA THR A 104 -22.97 31.01 0.90
C THR A 104 -22.61 30.28 2.18
N ARG A 105 -23.06 30.80 3.33
CA ARG A 105 -23.05 30.10 4.62
C ARG A 105 -23.79 28.77 4.48
N ILE A 106 -23.07 27.68 4.25
CA ILE A 106 -23.59 26.35 4.50
C ILE A 106 -22.97 25.90 5.81
N SER A 107 -23.84 25.92 6.82
CA SER A 107 -23.62 25.43 8.17
C SER A 107 -22.87 24.10 8.17
N TYR A 108 -21.90 23.99 9.08
CA TYR A 108 -21.14 22.80 9.36
C TYR A 108 -22.09 21.66 9.77
N CYS A 109 -22.53 20.84 8.82
CA CYS A 109 -22.92 19.48 9.16
C CYS A 109 -21.64 18.67 9.27
N ALA A 110 -21.29 18.43 10.53
CA ALA A 110 -20.31 17.47 10.99
C ALA A 110 -20.35 16.21 10.11
N TRP A 111 -19.21 15.90 9.52
CA TRP A 111 -18.92 14.54 9.11
C TRP A 111 -17.68 14.09 9.87
N GLY A 112 -17.85 14.04 11.19
CA GLY A 112 -17.09 13.13 12.03
C GLY A 112 -17.48 11.73 11.59
N ARG A 113 -16.58 11.07 10.87
CA ARG A 113 -16.62 9.61 10.76
C ARG A 113 -15.88 9.11 12.00
N THR A 114 -16.62 9.00 13.09
CA THR A 114 -16.28 8.08 14.18
C THR A 114 -16.55 6.67 13.69
N GLU A 115 -15.53 5.83 13.85
CA GLU A 115 -15.50 4.36 13.68
C GLU A 115 -15.52 3.84 12.24
#